data_AF-A0A530LKT9-F1
#
_entry.id   AF-A0A530LKT9-F1
#
_cell.length_a   1.000
_cell.length_b   1.000
_cell.length_c   1.000
_cell.angle_alpha   90.00
_cell.angle_beta   90.00
_cell.angle_gamma   90.00
#
_symmetry.space_group_name_H-M   'P 1'
#
loop_
_entity.id
_entity.type
_entity.pdbx_description
1 polymer ?
#
loop_
_entity_poly.entity_id
_entity_poly.type
_entity_poly.pdbx_seq_one_letter_code
_entity_poly.pdbx_strand_id
1 'polypeptide(L)' 'MRRIVVTGMGAVTPLAADVETSWSRLLAGRSGIRRLPDNVVGDLPAKVGGVVPSTEEDPDAGFDPEAVLPLKDQRKVD' A
#
# COMPACT_ATOMS: atom_id res chain seq x y z
N MET A 1 10.90 -7.28 35.57
CA MET A 1 10.26 -7.04 34.26
C MET A 1 11.21 -7.49 33.15
N ARG A 2 10.69 -8.11 32.08
CA ARG A 2 11.50 -8.45 30.88
C ARG A 2 11.40 -7.31 29.87
N ARG A 3 12.54 -6.89 29.30
CA ARG A 3 12.57 -5.92 28.19
C ARG A 3 12.12 -6.63 26.92
N ILE A 4 11.23 -5.98 26.18
CA ILE A 4 10.74 -6.42 24.87
C ILE A 4 11.16 -5.35 23.86
N VAL A 5 11.62 -5.77 22.68
CA VAL A 5 12.12 -4.89 21.63
C VAL A 5 11.49 -5.27 20.29
N VAL A 6 11.41 -4.31 19.37
CA VAL A 6 10.99 -4.54 17.98
C VAL A 6 12.20 -5.03 17.19
N THR A 7 12.08 -6.16 16.50
CA THR A 7 13.16 -6.77 15.71
C THR A 7 12.87 -6.80 14.21
N GLY A 8 11.71 -6.32 13.77
CA GLY A 8 11.32 -6.30 12.37
C GLY A 8 10.07 -5.45 12.17
N MET A 9 9.96 -4.88 10.97
CA MET A 9 8.83 -4.07 10.52
C MET A 9 8.49 -4.43 9.09
N GLY A 10 7.22 -4.32 8.73
CA GLY A 10 6.71 -4.47 7.37
C GLY A 10 5.51 -3.56 7.20
N ALA A 11 5.35 -2.96 6.02
CA ALA A 11 4.27 -2.02 5.75
C ALA A 11 3.88 -2.07 4.27
N VAL A 12 2.57 -2.14 4.01
CA VAL A 12 1.99 -1.91 2.69
C VAL A 12 1.09 -0.69 2.81
N THR A 13 1.43 0.38 2.10
CA THR A 13 0.84 1.70 2.32
C THR A 13 0.55 2.41 0.99
N PRO A 14 -0.28 3.46 0.98
CA PRO A 14 -0.46 4.30 -0.20
C PRO A 14 0.80 5.05 -0.66
N LEU A 15 1.86 5.07 0.15
CA LEU A 15 3.13 5.69 -0.22
C LEU A 15 4.14 4.71 -0.81
N ALA A 16 4.09 3.42 -0.45
CA ALA A 16 4.96 2.34 -0.92
C ALA A 16 4.58 1.01 -0.25
N ALA A 17 5.04 -0.11 -0.82
CA ALA A 17 4.89 -1.47 -0.31
C ALA A 17 6.07 -1.95 0.55
N ASP A 18 6.94 -1.05 1.00
CA ASP A 18 8.03 -1.31 1.94
C ASP A 18 8.19 -0.17 2.96
N VAL A 19 8.88 -0.46 4.07
CA VAL A 19 9.01 0.45 5.21
C VAL A 19 9.88 1.66 4.87
N GLU A 20 11.05 1.44 4.27
CA GLU A 20 12.05 2.50 4.05
C GLU A 20 11.56 3.54 3.06
N THR A 21 10.99 3.08 1.93
CA THR A 21 10.45 3.97 0.91
C THR A 21 9.22 4.71 1.41
N SER A 22 8.31 4.03 2.12
CA SER A 22 7.12 4.66 2.70
C SER A 22 7.52 5.76 3.69
N TRP A 23 8.49 5.47 4.58
CA TRP A 23 9.00 6.42 5.56
C TRP A 23 9.70 7.61 4.90
N SER A 24 10.58 7.36 3.92
CA SER A 24 11.27 8.42 3.19
C SER A 24 10.29 9.35 2.47
N ARG A 25 9.24 8.80 1.85
CA ARG A 25 8.21 9.60 1.15
C ARG A 25 7.35 10.39 2.12
N LEU A 26 7.04 9.81 3.28
CA LEU A 26 6.34 10.50 4.37
C LEU A 26 7.15 11.70 4.87
N LEU A 27 8.44 11.51 5.15
CA LEU A 27 9.34 12.59 5.60
C LEU A 27 9.52 13.68 4.53
N ALA A 28 9.45 13.32 3.25
CA ALA A 28 9.46 14.27 2.13
C ALA A 28 8.10 15.00 1.93
N GLY A 29 7.10 14.74 2.78
CA GLY A 29 5.78 15.38 2.70
C GLY A 29 4.93 14.90 1.53
N ARG A 30 5.24 13.74 0.93
CA ARG A 30 4.42 13.19 -0.15
C ARG A 30 3.09 12.68 0.40
N SER A 31 2.05 12.75 -0.42
CA SER A 31 0.72 12.20 -0.13
C SER A 31 0.41 11.07 -1.11
N GLY A 32 -0.09 9.95 -0.59
CA GLY A 32 -0.62 8.83 -1.39
C GLY A 32 -2.11 8.97 -1.73
N ILE A 33 -2.76 10.08 -1.33
CA ILE A 33 -4.17 10.32 -1.62
C ILE A 33 -4.33 10.76 -3.07
N ARG A 34 -5.20 10.08 -3.81
CA ARG A 34 -5.51 10.36 -5.21
C ARG A 34 -7.00 10.24 -5.51
N ARG A 35 -7.42 10.76 -6.68
CA ARG A 35 -8.75 10.55 -7.25
C ARG A 35 -8.95 9.06 -7.50
N LEU A 36 -10.06 8.51 -7.02
CA LEU A 36 -10.42 7.12 -7.29
C LEU A 36 -11.16 7.00 -8.63
N PRO A 37 -11.04 5.87 -9.34
CA PRO A 37 -11.80 5.59 -10.55
C PRO A 37 -13.32 5.64 -10.29
N ASP A 38 -14.10 6.15 -11.25
CA ASP A 38 -15.54 6.34 -11.07
C ASP A 38 -16.30 5.02 -10.84
N ASN A 39 -15.80 3.90 -11.39
CA ASN A 39 -16.36 2.57 -11.13
C ASN A 39 -16.15 2.09 -9.68
N VAL A 40 -15.23 2.68 -8.93
CA VAL A 40 -15.01 2.39 -7.50
C VAL A 40 -15.92 3.26 -6.63
N VAL A 41 -16.13 4.53 -6.98
CA VAL A 41 -16.81 5.51 -6.11
C VAL A 41 -18.26 5.80 -6.49
N GLY A 42 -18.74 5.40 -7.66
CA GLY A 42 -20.14 5.54 -8.09
C GLY A 42 -20.70 6.94 -7.87
N ASP A 43 -21.78 7.07 -7.12
CA ASP A 43 -22.43 8.34 -6.77
C ASP A 43 -22.02 8.91 -5.40
N LEU A 44 -21.02 8.32 -4.73
CA LEU A 44 -20.59 8.77 -3.40
C LEU A 44 -20.04 10.22 -3.42
N PRO A 45 -20.30 11.05 -2.41
CA PRO A 45 -19.76 12.41 -2.38
C PRO A 45 -18.23 12.46 -2.25
N ALA A 46 -17.63 11.49 -1.55
CA ALA A 46 -16.18 11.35 -1.44
C ALA A 46 -15.61 10.59 -2.66
N LYS A 47 -14.65 11.22 -3.35
CA LYS A 47 -14.08 10.70 -4.61
C LYS A 47 -12.56 10.49 -4.57
N VAL A 48 -11.96 10.53 -3.38
CA VAL A 48 -10.52 10.42 -3.16
C VAL A 48 -10.22 9.35 -2.14
N GLY A 49 -9.05 8.72 -2.24
CA GLY A 49 -8.60 7.68 -1.33
C GLY A 49 -7.10 7.43 -1.43
N GLY A 50 -6.54 6.75 -0.43
CA GLY A 50 -5.16 6.27 -0.44
C GLY A 50 -5.13 4.85 -0.99
N VAL A 51 -4.54 4.68 -2.16
CA VAL A 51 -4.47 3.37 -2.84
C VAL A 51 -3.02 2.95 -2.88
N VAL A 52 -2.75 1.70 -2.47
CA VAL A 52 -1.42 1.08 -2.55
C VAL A 52 -0.99 1.05 -4.03
N PRO A 53 0.21 1.53 -4.38
CA PRO A 53 0.68 1.49 -5.76
C PRO A 53 0.90 0.04 -6.21
N SER A 54 0.50 -0.30 -7.43
CA SER A 54 0.91 -1.56 -8.06
C SER A 54 2.36 -1.47 -8.56
N THR A 55 2.96 -2.61 -8.92
CA THR A 55 4.27 -2.63 -9.60
C THR A 55 4.26 -1.95 -10.97
N GLU A 56 3.09 -1.80 -11.60
CA GLU A 56 2.95 -1.03 -12.84
C GLU A 56 2.98 0.49 -12.59
N GLU A 57 2.39 0.94 -11.47
CA GLU A 57 2.38 2.35 -11.07
C GLU A 57 3.73 2.78 -10.46
N ASP A 58 4.39 1.86 -9.74
CA ASP A 58 5.67 2.08 -9.08
C ASP A 58 6.53 0.80 -9.17
N PRO A 59 7.42 0.70 -10.18
CA PRO A 59 8.25 -0.49 -10.38
C PRO A 59 9.21 -0.77 -9.23
N ASP A 60 9.57 0.24 -8.45
CA ASP A 60 10.59 0.13 -7.40
C ASP A 60 9.96 -0.18 -6.03
N ALA A 61 8.76 0.32 -5.75
CA ALA A 61 8.12 0.23 -4.43
C ALA A 61 6.62 -0.09 -4.47
N GLY A 62 6.12 -0.60 -5.59
CA GLY A 62 4.75 -1.10 -5.75
C GLY A 62 4.54 -2.46 -5.11
N PHE A 63 3.29 -2.77 -4.75
CA PHE A 63 2.91 -4.05 -4.17
C PHE A 63 2.74 -5.12 -5.26
N ASP A 64 3.42 -6.25 -5.08
CA ASP A 64 3.24 -7.46 -5.87
C ASP A 64 2.53 -8.55 -5.05
N PRO A 65 1.24 -8.81 -5.32
CA PRO A 65 0.50 -9.88 -4.65
C PRO A 65 1.04 -11.28 -4.94
N GLU A 66 1.61 -11.53 -6.11
CA GLU A 66 2.10 -12.86 -6.52
C GLU A 66 3.35 -13.28 -5.75
N ALA A 67 4.19 -12.31 -5.37
CA ALA A 67 5.33 -12.53 -4.49
C ALA A 67 4.93 -12.98 -3.08
N VAL A 68 3.69 -12.71 -2.66
CA VAL A 68 3.20 -13.02 -1.30
C VAL A 68 2.33 -14.27 -1.29
N LEU A 69 1.44 -14.41 -2.27
CA LEU A 69 0.45 -15.48 -2.31
C LEU A 69 0.20 -15.92 -3.75
N PRO A 70 0.14 -17.22 -4.06
CA PRO A 70 -0.18 -17.68 -5.41
C PRO A 70 -1.56 -17.18 -5.88
N LEU A 71 -1.71 -16.87 -7.17
CA LEU A 71 -2.97 -16.36 -7.76
C LEU A 71 -4.23 -17.16 -7.38
N LYS A 72 -4.10 -18.50 -7.30
CA LYS A 72 -5.22 -19.39 -6.92
C LYS A 72 -5.74 -19.15 -5.49
N ASP A 73 -4.88 -18.68 -4.60
CA ASP A 73 -5.18 -18.46 -3.20
C ASP A 73 -5.50 -16.99 -2.92
N GLN A 74 -4.98 -16.06 -3.72
CA GLN A 74 -5.37 -14.64 -3.68
C GLN A 74 -6.88 -14.45 -3.84
N ARG A 75 -7.53 -15.20 -4.75
CA ARG A 75 -8.99 -15.08 -4.97
C ARG A 75 -9.85 -15.60 -3.81
N LYS A 76 -9.23 -16.19 -2.78
CA LYS A 76 -9.91 -16.75 -1.61
C LYS A 76 -9.80 -15.84 -0.39
N VAL A 77 -9.07 -14.74 -0.50
CA VAL A 77 -8.86 -13.75 0.56
C VAL A 77 -9.37 -12.39 0.06
N ASP A 78 -9.85 -11.56 0.98
CA ASP A 78 -10.32 -10.20 0.69
C ASP A 78 -9.17 -9.26 0.26
#